data_AF-A0A0S4WMC9-F1
#
_entry.id   AF-A0A0S4WMC9-F1
#
_cell.length_a   1.000
_cell.length_b   1.000
_cell.length_c   1.000
_cell.angle_alpha   90.00
_cell.angle_beta   90.00
_cell.angle_gamma   90.00
#
_symmetry.space_group_name_H-M   'P 1'
#
loop_
_entity.id
_entity.type
_entity.pdbx_description
1 polymer ?
#
loop_
_entity_poly.entity_id
_entity_poly.type
_entity_poly.pdbx_seq_one_letter_code
_entity_poly.pdbx_strand_id
1 'polypeptide(L)'
;MLSALNLNPQQVQKRLGDGFYEEKLVRDQITQLTGRVYLQGYGNNEDQYRALMASGVNAAKQFSLVPGIALTAAQMDALTSDIVWLVSQTVKLPDGSTQQVLAPVVYLAHTHANDLQPTGALIAADDVQIHAVGSATNSGVIKGGTQTVITATDIVNRGGTIASDKAHGTTVVSATHDILNASGEISGNRVAAQAGHDIVNTTLVDTVGATAVAGNSRANVTLVGRQGSIASTGDLLVRAGNDLTVHGANITAGGNAQVTAGHDILVDAVQSTTSQSVTKNSQHHWEADSTTHQGSAISAGGSLAMQSGNDTTFKGAKVSAGQDLVVVAGGDLTATTVTDTSKYNNVAADDKARKESSRTYDETVVGTTFTAGRDATFAAVNANAGGQARTDGKGNVIFIGSSVTAGTAQQDSTPAAAAAGNPEHMSIGRIDPTGSRSTASTKAGGVTIVADRNVTLAEAREVHDSTRSVSSESGSALSSKSASSSDAMHLDVGAGSSVSGNSVRVQAGNDLTVRNSAVVGSGDVSLNAVGGNVLITAGQNVRDESHSFEQKQSGFCLLYTSPSPRD
;
A
#
# COMPACT_ATOMS: atom_id res chain seq x y z
N MET A 1 -2.33 -6.89 48.73
CA MET A 1 -3.37 -6.00 48.17
C MET A 1 -4.37 -5.55 49.25
N LEU A 2 -5.17 -6.44 49.85
CA LEU A 2 -6.21 -6.09 50.84
C LEU A 2 -5.67 -5.35 52.09
N SER A 3 -4.54 -5.80 52.64
CA SER A 3 -3.85 -5.12 53.75
C SER A 3 -3.22 -3.79 53.34
N ALA A 4 -2.87 -3.62 52.05
CA ALA A 4 -2.27 -2.40 51.51
C ALA A 4 -3.32 -1.33 51.12
N LEU A 5 -4.60 -1.72 51.07
CA LEU A 5 -5.77 -0.87 50.82
C LEU A 5 -6.53 -0.53 52.11
N ASN A 6 -5.96 -0.86 53.28
CA ASN A 6 -6.53 -0.57 54.60
C ASN A 6 -7.94 -1.17 54.85
N LEU A 7 -8.24 -2.31 54.23
CA LEU A 7 -9.56 -2.96 54.33
C LEU A 7 -9.61 -3.96 55.49
N ASN A 8 -10.71 -3.90 56.25
CA ASN A 8 -10.88 -4.61 57.52
C ASN A 8 -11.08 -6.13 57.30
N PRO A 9 -10.21 -7.02 57.81
CA PRO A 9 -10.23 -8.45 57.47
C PRO A 9 -11.53 -9.21 57.81
N GLN A 10 -12.36 -8.65 58.70
CA GLN A 10 -13.66 -9.22 59.08
C GLN A 10 -14.84 -8.80 58.18
N GLN A 11 -14.66 -7.77 57.33
CA GLN A 11 -15.69 -7.29 56.39
C GLN A 11 -15.41 -7.67 54.93
N VAL A 12 -14.25 -8.26 54.65
CA VAL A 12 -13.87 -8.68 53.30
C VAL A 12 -14.52 -10.03 52.99
N GLN A 13 -15.26 -10.10 51.88
CA GLN A 13 -15.83 -11.34 51.37
C GLN A 13 -14.74 -12.42 51.19
N LYS A 14 -15.13 -13.69 51.38
CA LYS A 14 -14.22 -14.84 51.24
C LYS A 14 -13.58 -14.84 49.84
N ARG A 15 -12.26 -15.06 49.78
CA ARG A 15 -11.50 -15.12 48.51
C ARG A 15 -11.74 -16.46 47.81
N LEU A 16 -11.71 -16.45 46.49
CA LEU A 16 -11.82 -17.66 45.69
C LEU A 16 -10.49 -18.41 45.65
N GLY A 17 -10.39 -19.52 46.42
CA GLY A 17 -9.25 -20.43 46.40
C GLY A 17 -8.10 -20.05 47.34
N ASP A 18 -6.99 -20.79 47.23
CA ASP A 18 -5.70 -20.45 47.83
C ASP A 18 -4.82 -19.66 46.84
N GLY A 19 -3.67 -19.17 47.28
CA GLY A 19 -2.78 -18.36 46.42
C GLY A 19 -2.35 -19.08 45.14
N PHE A 20 -2.20 -20.41 45.19
CA PHE A 20 -1.83 -21.22 44.04
C PHE A 20 -2.97 -21.32 43.02
N TYR A 21 -4.21 -21.44 43.48
CA TYR A 21 -5.40 -21.42 42.63
C TYR A 21 -5.59 -20.05 41.96
N GLU A 22 -5.38 -18.95 42.69
CA GLU A 22 -5.45 -17.60 42.15
C GLU A 22 -4.36 -17.32 41.10
N GLU A 23 -3.12 -17.77 41.35
CA GLU A 23 -2.03 -17.69 40.38
C GLU A 23 -2.34 -18.49 39.11
N LYS A 24 -2.88 -19.70 39.26
CA LYS A 24 -3.31 -20.51 38.11
C LYS A 24 -4.43 -19.81 37.34
N LEU A 25 -5.43 -19.26 38.05
CA LEU A 25 -6.55 -18.55 37.44
C LEU A 25 -6.11 -17.29 36.69
N VAL A 26 -5.18 -16.52 37.27
CA VAL A 26 -4.58 -15.35 36.62
C VAL A 26 -3.75 -15.77 35.42
N ARG A 27 -2.93 -16.81 35.52
CA ARG A 27 -2.16 -17.36 34.39
C ARG A 27 -3.07 -17.83 33.27
N ASP A 28 -4.14 -18.55 33.59
CA ASP A 28 -5.10 -19.06 32.61
C ASP A 28 -5.87 -17.87 31.96
N GLN A 29 -6.22 -16.84 32.72
CA GLN A 29 -6.79 -15.59 32.18
C GLN A 29 -5.79 -14.83 31.30
N ILE A 30 -4.51 -14.74 31.67
CA ILE A 30 -3.46 -14.10 30.85
C ILE A 30 -3.24 -14.91 29.58
N THR A 31 -3.22 -16.24 29.68
CA THR A 31 -3.12 -17.13 28.51
C THR A 31 -4.32 -16.96 27.59
N GLN A 32 -5.52 -16.85 28.16
CA GLN A 32 -6.76 -16.65 27.41
C GLN A 32 -6.84 -15.26 26.76
N LEU A 33 -6.37 -14.22 27.45
CA LEU A 33 -6.43 -12.84 26.98
C LEU A 33 -5.29 -12.53 26.01
N THR A 34 -4.07 -13.02 26.26
CA THR A 34 -2.84 -12.64 25.54
C THR A 34 -2.22 -13.74 24.68
N GLY A 35 -2.68 -14.99 24.82
CA GLY A 35 -2.04 -16.15 24.19
C GLY A 35 -0.68 -16.53 24.79
N ARG A 36 -0.20 -15.80 25.81
CA ARG A 36 1.10 -16.00 26.48
C ARG A 36 0.91 -16.55 27.89
N VAL A 37 1.86 -17.35 28.37
CA VAL A 37 1.89 -17.82 29.77
C VAL A 37 2.23 -16.67 30.73
N TYR A 38 3.08 -15.74 30.28
CA TYR A 38 3.56 -14.57 31.03
C TYR A 38 3.43 -13.30 30.18
N LEU A 39 3.22 -12.16 30.83
CA LEU A 39 3.35 -10.84 30.22
C LEU A 39 4.82 -10.51 29.99
N GLN A 40 5.12 -9.58 29.07
CA GLN A 40 6.50 -9.24 28.70
C GLN A 40 7.31 -8.77 29.92
N GLY A 41 8.52 -9.30 30.10
CA GLY A 41 9.42 -8.95 31.21
C GLY A 41 9.25 -9.78 32.49
N TYR A 42 8.37 -10.80 32.50
CA TYR A 42 8.19 -11.70 33.65
C TYR A 42 8.59 -13.14 33.31
N GLY A 43 9.29 -13.80 34.23
CA GLY A 43 9.78 -15.18 34.06
C GLY A 43 9.16 -16.22 35.00
N ASN A 44 8.30 -15.82 35.94
CA ASN A 44 7.64 -16.73 36.88
C ASN A 44 6.26 -16.21 37.34
N ASN A 45 5.39 -17.14 37.78
CA ASN A 45 3.99 -16.84 38.15
C ASN A 45 3.90 -15.89 39.36
N GLU A 46 4.73 -16.12 40.38
CA GLU A 46 4.65 -15.40 41.65
C GLU A 46 5.05 -13.93 41.50
N ASP A 47 6.16 -13.65 40.82
CA ASP A 47 6.64 -12.30 40.58
C ASP A 47 5.70 -11.53 39.66
N GLN A 48 5.15 -12.20 38.62
CA GLN A 48 4.14 -11.61 37.75
C GLN A 48 2.87 -11.27 38.54
N TYR A 49 2.34 -12.21 39.32
CA TYR A 49 1.14 -12.00 40.12
C TYR A 49 1.33 -10.89 41.16
N ARG A 50 2.50 -10.86 41.82
CA ARG A 50 2.87 -9.81 42.79
C ARG A 50 3.00 -8.44 42.14
N ALA A 51 3.63 -8.37 40.96
CA ALA A 51 3.78 -7.13 40.21
C ALA A 51 2.42 -6.60 39.71
N LEU A 52 1.57 -7.46 39.14
CA LEU A 52 0.24 -7.08 38.68
C LEU A 52 -0.68 -6.64 39.83
N MET A 53 -0.57 -7.28 41.01
CA MET A 53 -1.28 -6.83 42.20
C MET A 53 -0.72 -5.51 42.75
N ALA A 54 0.59 -5.28 42.67
CA ALA A 54 1.20 -4.01 43.07
C ALA A 54 0.74 -2.86 42.16
N SER A 55 0.72 -3.10 40.84
CA SER A 55 0.14 -2.19 39.85
C SER A 55 -1.35 -1.97 40.11
N GLY A 56 -2.10 -3.01 40.48
CA GLY A 56 -3.51 -2.91 40.88
C GLY A 56 -3.72 -2.04 42.13
N VAL A 57 -2.84 -2.10 43.13
CA VAL A 57 -2.88 -1.20 44.30
C VAL A 57 -2.60 0.25 43.91
N ASN A 58 -1.66 0.48 42.98
CA ASN A 58 -1.36 1.83 42.50
C ASN A 58 -2.54 2.41 41.71
N ALA A 59 -3.13 1.62 40.81
CA ALA A 59 -4.35 1.99 40.08
C ALA A 59 -5.53 2.24 41.04
N ALA A 60 -5.68 1.45 42.10
CA ALA A 60 -6.72 1.67 43.12
C ALA A 60 -6.60 3.02 43.81
N LYS A 61 -5.36 3.43 44.15
CA LYS A 61 -5.10 4.73 44.78
C LYS A 61 -5.36 5.88 43.81
N GLN A 62 -5.01 5.70 42.54
CA GLN A 62 -5.19 6.71 41.50
C GLN A 62 -6.66 6.91 41.11
N PHE A 63 -7.43 5.81 41.00
CA PHE A 63 -8.81 5.82 40.53
C PHE A 63 -9.86 5.65 41.65
N SER A 64 -9.42 5.63 42.92
CA SER A 64 -10.28 5.40 44.11
C SER A 64 -11.13 4.13 44.00
N LEU A 65 -10.55 3.03 43.51
CA LEU A 65 -11.27 1.78 43.27
C LEU A 65 -11.43 0.98 44.57
N VAL A 66 -12.62 0.41 44.76
CA VAL A 66 -12.94 -0.46 45.89
C VAL A 66 -13.01 -1.92 45.41
N PRO A 67 -12.29 -2.87 46.04
CA PRO A 67 -12.38 -4.29 45.70
C PRO A 67 -13.81 -4.82 45.79
N GLY A 68 -14.21 -5.65 44.82
CA GLY A 68 -15.57 -6.19 44.69
C GLY A 68 -16.38 -5.60 43.55
N ILE A 69 -15.99 -4.44 43.02
CA ILE A 69 -16.62 -3.80 41.85
C ILE A 69 -15.71 -3.95 40.63
N ALA A 70 -16.28 -4.39 39.50
CA ALA A 70 -15.58 -4.45 38.21
C ALA A 70 -15.30 -3.05 37.66
N LEU A 71 -14.17 -2.85 36.98
CA LEU A 71 -13.85 -1.58 36.34
C LEU A 71 -14.85 -1.26 35.22
N THR A 72 -15.26 0.01 35.12
CA THR A 72 -16.06 0.51 34.01
C THR A 72 -15.22 0.65 32.74
N ALA A 73 -15.86 0.71 31.56
CA ALA A 73 -15.16 0.88 30.28
C ALA A 73 -14.24 2.11 30.26
N ALA A 74 -14.67 3.25 30.82
CA ALA A 74 -13.86 4.47 30.90
C ALA A 74 -12.66 4.34 31.87
N GLN A 75 -12.81 3.57 32.95
CA GLN A 75 -11.73 3.29 33.89
C GLN A 75 -10.74 2.27 33.33
N MET A 76 -11.23 1.32 32.53
CA MET A 76 -10.36 0.47 31.73
C MET A 76 -9.57 1.34 30.75
N ASP A 77 -10.23 2.26 30.03
CA ASP A 77 -9.63 3.17 29.02
C ASP A 77 -8.46 4.02 29.54
N ALA A 78 -8.47 4.34 30.83
CA ALA A 78 -7.45 5.14 31.49
C ALA A 78 -6.27 4.32 32.06
N LEU A 79 -6.26 2.99 31.94
CA LEU A 79 -5.18 2.15 32.44
C LEU A 79 -3.90 2.34 31.63
N THR A 80 -2.83 2.73 32.32
CA THR A 80 -1.47 2.87 31.75
C THR A 80 -0.57 1.66 32.00
N SER A 81 -1.03 0.67 32.77
CA SER A 81 -0.30 -0.55 33.10
C SER A 81 -1.26 -1.70 33.38
N ASP A 82 -0.82 -2.94 33.15
CA ASP A 82 -1.63 -4.14 33.40
C ASP A 82 -1.81 -4.36 34.90
N ILE A 83 -3.03 -4.74 35.33
CA ILE A 83 -3.37 -4.93 36.74
C ILE A 83 -4.16 -6.22 36.97
N VAL A 84 -4.02 -6.77 38.19
CA VAL A 84 -4.96 -7.75 38.74
C VAL A 84 -5.88 -7.03 39.72
N TRP A 85 -7.19 -7.20 39.53
CA TRP A 85 -8.22 -6.60 40.35
C TRP A 85 -9.19 -7.64 40.91
N LEU A 86 -9.62 -7.47 42.16
CA LEU A 86 -10.53 -8.41 42.81
C LEU A 86 -11.99 -8.00 42.57
N VAL A 87 -12.75 -8.86 41.88
CA VAL A 87 -14.16 -8.63 41.53
C VAL A 87 -15.04 -9.67 42.23
N SER A 88 -16.23 -9.26 42.69
CA SER A 88 -17.20 -10.19 43.30
C SER A 88 -17.79 -11.11 42.22
N GLN A 89 -17.64 -12.42 42.39
CA GLN A 89 -18.24 -13.43 41.52
C GLN A 89 -19.07 -14.42 42.33
N THR A 90 -20.21 -14.83 41.77
CA THR A 90 -21.06 -15.88 42.33
C THR A 90 -20.55 -17.23 41.85
N VAL A 91 -19.96 -18.03 42.75
CA VAL A 91 -19.47 -19.39 42.43
C VAL A 91 -20.43 -20.42 43.02
N LYS A 92 -20.74 -21.46 42.24
CA LYS A 92 -21.56 -22.60 42.65
C LYS A 92 -20.65 -23.70 43.20
N LEU A 93 -20.80 -24.04 44.48
CA LEU A 93 -20.04 -25.09 45.13
C LEU A 93 -20.53 -26.48 44.66
N PRO A 94 -19.70 -27.54 44.80
CA PRO A 94 -20.06 -28.91 44.42
C PRO A 94 -21.30 -29.47 45.14
N ASP A 95 -21.71 -28.85 46.24
CA ASP A 95 -22.91 -29.16 47.01
C ASP A 95 -24.20 -28.47 46.49
N GLY A 96 -24.08 -27.68 45.41
CA GLY A 96 -25.19 -26.95 44.79
C GLY A 96 -25.49 -25.58 45.40
N SER A 97 -24.81 -25.16 46.48
CA SER A 97 -24.95 -23.83 47.08
C SER A 97 -24.20 -22.75 46.28
N THR A 98 -24.68 -21.52 46.31
CA THR A 98 -24.00 -20.36 45.68
C THR A 98 -23.36 -19.47 46.73
N GLN A 99 -22.10 -19.10 46.51
CA GLN A 99 -21.37 -18.21 47.40
C GLN A 99 -20.73 -17.06 46.61
N GLN A 100 -20.91 -15.83 47.10
CA GLN A 100 -20.22 -14.64 46.58
C GLN A 100 -18.78 -14.63 47.11
N VAL A 101 -17.83 -14.60 46.19
CA VAL A 101 -16.39 -14.64 46.50
C VAL A 101 -15.65 -13.61 45.67
N LEU A 102 -14.55 -13.08 46.21
CA LEU A 102 -13.66 -12.22 45.45
C LEU A 102 -12.73 -13.08 44.59
N ALA A 103 -12.84 -12.92 43.28
CA ALA A 103 -12.00 -13.59 42.30
C ALA A 103 -11.05 -12.58 41.63
N PRO A 104 -9.75 -12.92 41.44
CA PRO A 104 -8.84 -12.07 40.68
C PRO A 104 -9.24 -12.07 39.20
N VAL A 105 -9.39 -10.87 38.66
CA VAL A 105 -9.66 -10.61 37.25
C VAL A 105 -8.51 -9.76 36.70
N VAL A 106 -7.98 -10.17 35.55
CA VAL A 106 -6.89 -9.47 34.87
C VAL A 106 -7.46 -8.37 33.97
N TYR A 107 -6.93 -7.16 34.11
CA TYR A 107 -7.23 -6.03 33.23
C TYR A 107 -5.93 -5.59 32.54
N LEU A 108 -5.94 -5.58 31.21
CA LEU A 108 -4.81 -5.19 30.38
C LEU A 108 -4.94 -3.73 29.95
N ALA A 109 -3.82 -3.01 29.86
CA ALA A 109 -3.78 -1.64 29.34
C ALA A 109 -3.96 -1.62 27.81
N HIS A 110 -4.45 -0.50 27.25
CA HIS A 110 -4.76 -0.33 25.81
C HIS A 110 -3.59 -0.60 24.87
N THR A 111 -2.38 -0.37 25.37
CA THR A 111 -1.14 -0.64 24.65
C THR A 111 -0.95 -2.13 24.35
N HIS A 112 -1.55 -3.02 25.14
CA HIS A 112 -1.56 -4.48 24.94
C HIS A 112 -2.90 -5.01 24.42
N ALA A 113 -4.01 -4.30 24.66
CA ALA A 113 -5.34 -4.70 24.17
C ALA A 113 -5.48 -4.58 22.64
N ASN A 114 -4.79 -3.62 22.02
CA ASN A 114 -4.81 -3.44 20.55
C ASN A 114 -4.10 -4.56 19.77
N ASP A 115 -3.39 -5.48 20.44
CA ASP A 115 -2.77 -6.65 19.80
C ASP A 115 -3.73 -7.84 19.62
N LEU A 116 -4.93 -7.79 20.21
CA LEU A 116 -5.64 -9.02 20.57
C LEU A 116 -7.14 -8.97 20.24
N GLN A 117 -7.45 -8.75 18.97
CA GLN A 117 -8.68 -9.31 18.37
C GLN A 117 -8.36 -10.12 17.10
N PRO A 118 -7.66 -11.27 17.19
CA PRO A 118 -7.55 -12.18 16.06
C PRO A 118 -8.86 -12.96 15.97
N THR A 119 -9.54 -12.90 14.83
CA THR A 119 -10.65 -13.80 14.49
C THR A 119 -10.18 -15.22 14.13
N GLY A 120 -8.97 -15.61 14.55
CA GLY A 120 -8.27 -16.84 14.16
C GLY A 120 -7.19 -17.30 15.16
N ALA A 121 -6.32 -18.22 14.77
CA ALA A 121 -5.27 -18.79 15.62
C ALA A 121 -4.22 -17.74 16.04
N LEU A 122 -3.74 -17.81 17.29
CA LEU A 122 -2.72 -16.91 17.85
C LEU A 122 -1.54 -17.73 18.41
N ILE A 123 -0.33 -17.39 17.97
CA ILE A 123 0.95 -17.84 18.52
C ILE A 123 1.68 -16.60 19.03
N ALA A 124 1.88 -16.51 20.34
CA ALA A 124 2.57 -15.37 20.94
C ALA A 124 3.60 -15.86 21.96
N ALA A 125 4.84 -15.40 21.84
CA ALA A 125 5.95 -15.72 22.75
C ALA A 125 6.96 -14.57 22.76
N ASP A 126 8.00 -14.64 23.60
CA ASP A 126 9.14 -13.73 23.45
C ASP A 126 9.98 -14.10 22.23
N ASP A 127 10.28 -15.39 22.08
CA ASP A 127 10.88 -15.96 20.88
C ASP A 127 9.93 -16.98 20.26
N VAL A 128 9.61 -16.79 18.98
CA VAL A 128 8.87 -17.75 18.17
C VAL A 128 9.82 -18.36 17.15
N GLN A 129 9.95 -19.68 17.15
CA GLN A 129 10.72 -20.41 16.15
C GLN A 129 9.85 -21.50 15.53
N ILE A 130 9.64 -21.41 14.22
CA ILE A 130 8.88 -22.39 13.44
C ILE A 130 9.83 -22.98 12.41
N HIS A 131 9.97 -24.30 12.47
CA HIS A 131 10.76 -25.08 11.52
C HIS A 131 9.84 -26.09 10.85
N ALA A 132 9.61 -25.94 9.55
CA ALA A 132 8.81 -26.86 8.75
C ALA A 132 9.67 -27.49 7.67
N VAL A 133 9.60 -28.81 7.51
CA VAL A 133 10.25 -29.50 6.37
C VAL A 133 9.48 -29.30 5.06
N GLY A 134 8.18 -29.03 5.16
CA GLY A 134 7.31 -28.67 4.03
C GLY A 134 7.00 -27.18 4.05
N SER A 135 5.75 -26.84 3.77
CA SER A 135 5.30 -25.45 3.75
C SER A 135 4.78 -24.99 5.13
N ALA A 136 5.02 -23.73 5.48
CA ALA A 136 4.44 -23.07 6.65
C ALA A 136 3.35 -22.08 6.20
N THR A 137 2.09 -22.38 6.51
CA THR A 137 0.96 -21.51 6.16
C THR A 137 0.43 -20.79 7.39
N ASN A 138 0.39 -19.47 7.32
CA ASN A 138 -0.19 -18.62 8.34
C ASN A 138 -1.41 -17.87 7.82
N SER A 139 -2.51 -17.95 8.55
CA SER A 139 -3.69 -17.10 8.39
C SER A 139 -4.15 -16.49 9.73
N GLY A 140 -3.36 -16.71 10.79
CA GLY A 140 -3.60 -16.21 12.14
C GLY A 140 -2.56 -15.14 12.49
N VAL A 141 -2.29 -14.98 13.78
CA VAL A 141 -1.28 -14.05 14.29
C VAL A 141 -0.13 -14.84 14.90
N ILE A 142 1.08 -14.59 14.41
CA ILE A 142 2.35 -15.08 14.97
C ILE A 142 3.10 -13.85 15.45
N LYS A 143 3.27 -13.70 16.77
CA LYS A 143 3.89 -12.53 17.38
C LYS A 143 4.98 -12.87 18.40
N GLY A 144 6.24 -12.73 18.00
CA GLY A 144 7.40 -12.72 18.89
C GLY A 144 7.54 -11.39 19.66
N GLY A 145 8.21 -11.42 20.79
CA GLY A 145 8.74 -10.25 21.48
C GLY A 145 10.08 -9.88 20.86
N THR A 146 11.13 -10.56 21.29
CA THR A 146 12.50 -10.38 20.81
C THR A 146 12.72 -10.95 19.41
N GLN A 147 12.15 -12.12 19.11
CA GLN A 147 12.42 -12.79 17.83
C GLN A 147 11.22 -13.56 17.27
N THR A 148 11.06 -13.53 15.95
CA THR A 148 10.21 -14.46 15.20
C THR A 148 10.99 -15.02 14.03
N VAL A 149 11.29 -16.32 14.05
CA VAL A 149 11.97 -17.03 12.96
C VAL A 149 11.04 -18.07 12.38
N ILE A 150 10.83 -18.01 11.08
CA ILE A 150 10.12 -19.04 10.33
C ILE A 150 11.06 -19.56 9.26
N THR A 151 11.34 -20.86 9.31
CA THR A 151 12.10 -21.58 8.29
C THR A 151 11.25 -22.69 7.71
N ALA A 152 11.12 -22.71 6.39
CA ALA A 152 10.32 -23.70 5.69
C ALA A 152 10.82 -23.94 4.27
N THR A 153 10.23 -24.92 3.59
CA THR A 153 10.37 -25.08 2.14
C THR A 153 9.66 -23.93 1.43
N ASP A 154 8.39 -23.69 1.77
CA ASP A 154 7.60 -22.53 1.32
C ASP A 154 6.97 -21.84 2.51
N ILE A 155 6.84 -20.52 2.47
CA ILE A 155 6.14 -19.76 3.51
C ILE A 155 4.98 -19.01 2.87
N VAL A 156 3.77 -19.28 3.33
CA VAL A 156 2.54 -18.65 2.83
C VAL A 156 1.87 -17.90 3.98
N ASN A 157 1.89 -16.57 3.94
CA ASN A 157 1.14 -15.71 4.84
C ASN A 157 -0.08 -15.15 4.13
N ARG A 158 -1.26 -15.72 4.39
CA ARG A 158 -2.52 -15.35 3.73
C ARG A 158 -3.45 -14.66 4.73
N GLY A 159 -3.53 -13.34 4.69
CA GLY A 159 -4.33 -12.53 5.62
C GLY A 159 -3.84 -12.54 7.08
N GLY A 160 -2.82 -13.33 7.40
CA GLY A 160 -2.25 -13.44 8.73
C GLY A 160 -1.19 -12.37 9.03
N THR A 161 -0.72 -12.36 10.27
CA THR A 161 0.35 -11.49 10.76
C THR A 161 1.53 -12.35 11.21
N ILE A 162 2.73 -12.02 10.76
CA ILE A 162 4.02 -12.56 11.23
C ILE A 162 4.81 -11.35 11.73
N ALA A 163 4.85 -11.16 13.04
CA ALA A 163 5.41 -9.94 13.62
C ALA A 163 6.35 -10.22 14.79
N SER A 164 7.28 -9.31 15.04
CA SER A 164 8.00 -9.20 16.31
C SER A 164 7.77 -7.83 16.93
N ASP A 165 8.34 -7.57 18.11
CA ASP A 165 8.30 -6.24 18.71
C ASP A 165 8.84 -5.17 17.76
N LYS A 166 8.15 -4.03 17.71
CA LYS A 166 8.48 -2.93 16.79
C LYS A 166 9.62 -2.06 17.29
N ALA A 167 10.01 -2.14 18.57
CA ALA A 167 11.12 -1.36 19.10
C ALA A 167 12.44 -2.12 19.04
N HIS A 168 12.43 -3.44 19.31
CA HIS A 168 13.67 -4.25 19.41
C HIS A 168 13.59 -5.62 18.73
N GLY A 169 12.41 -6.03 18.26
CA GLY A 169 12.17 -7.39 17.77
C GLY A 169 12.69 -7.64 16.35
N THR A 170 13.25 -8.83 16.11
CA THR A 170 13.72 -9.24 14.78
C THR A 170 12.83 -10.33 14.19
N THR A 171 12.29 -10.08 13.00
CA THR A 171 11.48 -11.04 12.24
C THR A 171 12.27 -11.57 11.05
N VAL A 172 12.50 -12.88 11.03
CA VAL A 172 13.19 -13.57 9.94
C VAL A 172 12.24 -14.59 9.33
N VAL A 173 11.99 -14.44 8.04
CA VAL A 173 11.17 -15.35 7.23
C VAL A 173 12.08 -15.90 6.14
N SER A 174 12.45 -17.17 6.25
CA SER A 174 13.40 -17.82 5.33
C SER A 174 12.77 -19.06 4.69
N ALA A 175 12.52 -19.00 3.39
CA ALA A 175 12.04 -20.14 2.61
C ALA A 175 13.16 -20.70 1.73
N THR A 176 13.16 -22.02 1.54
CA THR A 176 14.09 -22.67 0.59
C THR A 176 13.64 -22.47 -0.86
N HIS A 177 12.33 -22.39 -1.10
CA HIS A 177 11.74 -22.03 -2.39
C HIS A 177 11.10 -20.65 -2.26
N ASP A 178 9.82 -20.55 -1.90
CA ASP A 178 9.04 -19.33 -2.10
C ASP A 178 8.50 -18.71 -0.80
N ILE A 179 8.42 -17.38 -0.78
CA ILE A 179 7.65 -16.61 0.23
C ILE A 179 6.48 -15.92 -0.46
N LEU A 180 5.26 -16.30 -0.10
CA LEU A 180 4.02 -15.65 -0.54
C LEU A 180 3.39 -14.90 0.63
N ASN A 181 3.40 -13.58 0.59
CA ASN A 181 2.65 -12.71 1.49
C ASN A 181 1.42 -12.14 0.77
N ALA A 182 0.25 -12.75 0.98
CA ALA A 182 -1.00 -12.41 0.31
C ALA A 182 -1.97 -11.72 1.29
N SER A 183 -2.11 -10.40 1.22
CA SER A 183 -2.85 -9.55 2.18
C SER A 183 -2.45 -9.75 3.65
N GLY A 184 -1.29 -10.36 3.87
CA GLY A 184 -0.69 -10.58 5.18
C GLY A 184 0.25 -9.45 5.58
N GLU A 185 0.59 -9.40 6.86
CA GLU A 185 1.57 -8.47 7.43
C GLU A 185 2.80 -9.26 7.88
N ILE A 186 4.00 -8.88 7.41
CA ILE A 186 5.28 -9.33 7.97
C ILE A 186 5.96 -8.10 8.57
N SER A 187 6.12 -8.04 9.89
CA SER A 187 6.67 -6.84 10.54
C SER A 187 7.61 -7.05 11.73
N GLY A 188 8.37 -6.02 12.11
CA GLY A 188 9.30 -6.04 13.25
C GLY A 188 10.14 -4.76 13.35
N ASN A 189 11.11 -4.72 14.26
CA ASN A 189 12.14 -3.67 14.26
C ASN A 189 13.19 -3.91 13.18
N ARG A 190 13.60 -5.17 12.98
CA ARG A 190 14.31 -5.59 11.78
C ARG A 190 13.55 -6.71 11.12
N VAL A 191 13.47 -6.68 9.80
CA VAL A 191 12.80 -7.71 9.02
C VAL A 191 13.75 -8.24 7.96
N ALA A 192 13.87 -9.56 7.87
CA ALA A 192 14.61 -10.24 6.81
C ALA A 192 13.69 -11.28 6.16
N ALA A 193 13.26 -11.03 4.92
CA ALA A 193 12.52 -11.97 4.08
C ALA A 193 13.47 -12.54 3.01
N GLN A 194 13.74 -13.84 3.07
CA GLN A 194 14.70 -14.51 2.20
C GLN A 194 14.09 -15.77 1.57
N ALA A 195 14.02 -15.80 0.25
CA ALA A 195 13.55 -16.95 -0.52
C ALA A 195 14.69 -17.50 -1.37
N GLY A 196 14.79 -18.83 -1.50
CA GLY A 196 15.74 -19.45 -2.43
C GLY A 196 15.31 -19.29 -3.88
N HIS A 197 14.01 -19.13 -4.15
CA HIS A 197 13.43 -18.80 -5.45
C HIS A 197 12.71 -17.45 -5.36
N ASP A 198 11.39 -17.42 -5.16
CA ASP A 198 10.59 -16.20 -5.39
C ASP A 198 10.04 -15.58 -4.10
N ILE A 199 9.93 -14.25 -4.08
CA ILE A 199 9.15 -13.52 -3.06
C ILE A 199 7.99 -12.82 -3.77
N VAL A 200 6.77 -13.13 -3.34
CA VAL A 200 5.54 -12.51 -3.86
C VAL A 200 4.83 -11.80 -2.71
N ASN A 201 4.83 -10.48 -2.73
CA ASN A 201 4.02 -9.65 -1.84
C ASN A 201 2.84 -9.11 -2.65
N THR A 202 1.63 -9.56 -2.32
CA THR A 202 0.43 -9.26 -3.13
C THR A 202 -0.75 -8.92 -2.25
N THR A 203 -1.63 -8.07 -2.76
CA THR A 203 -2.92 -7.79 -2.15
C THR A 203 -3.98 -8.66 -2.82
N LEU A 204 -4.69 -9.46 -2.02
CA LEU A 204 -5.80 -10.27 -2.51
C LEU A 204 -6.96 -9.36 -2.92
N VAL A 205 -7.48 -9.63 -4.10
CA VAL A 205 -8.64 -8.96 -4.67
C VAL A 205 -9.75 -9.98 -4.79
N ASP A 206 -10.92 -9.64 -4.27
CA ASP A 206 -12.15 -10.35 -4.63
C ASP A 206 -12.74 -9.68 -5.87
N THR A 207 -12.41 -10.24 -7.03
CA THR A 207 -12.86 -9.78 -8.35
C THR A 207 -14.38 -9.89 -8.53
N VAL A 208 -15.07 -10.70 -7.71
CA VAL A 208 -16.54 -10.81 -7.70
C VAL A 208 -17.15 -9.96 -6.58
N GLY A 209 -16.36 -9.63 -5.55
CA GLY A 209 -16.60 -8.62 -4.54
C GLY A 209 -18.05 -8.53 -4.07
N ALA A 210 -18.69 -7.39 -4.34
CA ALA A 210 -20.07 -7.12 -3.96
C ALA A 210 -20.93 -6.83 -5.19
N THR A 211 -21.87 -7.74 -5.46
CA THR A 211 -22.94 -7.51 -6.43
C THR A 211 -24.22 -7.13 -5.69
N ALA A 212 -24.74 -5.93 -5.95
CA ALA A 212 -26.05 -5.50 -5.50
C ALA A 212 -27.01 -5.45 -6.69
N VAL A 213 -28.14 -6.13 -6.58
CA VAL A 213 -29.22 -6.07 -7.57
C VAL A 213 -30.50 -5.62 -6.88
N ALA A 214 -31.06 -4.51 -7.33
CA ALA A 214 -32.32 -3.98 -6.84
C ALA A 214 -33.19 -3.52 -8.03
N GLY A 215 -34.16 -4.36 -8.41
CA GLY A 215 -35.00 -4.13 -9.58
C GLY A 215 -34.19 -4.07 -10.87
N ASN A 216 -34.21 -2.92 -11.55
CA ASN A 216 -33.46 -2.64 -12.77
C ASN A 216 -32.01 -2.17 -12.53
N SER A 217 -31.63 -1.97 -11.27
CA SER A 217 -30.31 -1.46 -10.88
C SER A 217 -29.36 -2.62 -10.55
N ARG A 218 -28.15 -2.58 -11.10
CA ARG A 218 -27.05 -3.49 -10.79
C ARG A 218 -25.81 -2.69 -10.43
N ALA A 219 -25.13 -3.06 -9.37
CA ALA A 219 -23.81 -2.56 -9.04
C ALA A 219 -22.90 -3.76 -8.79
N ASN A 220 -21.73 -3.76 -9.43
CA ASN A 220 -20.65 -4.70 -9.20
C ASN A 220 -19.43 -3.90 -8.77
N VAL A 221 -18.90 -4.23 -7.59
CA VAL A 221 -17.71 -3.57 -7.06
C VAL A 221 -16.70 -4.64 -6.71
N THR A 222 -15.48 -4.48 -7.22
CA THR A 222 -14.32 -5.28 -6.81
C THR A 222 -13.93 -4.89 -5.38
N LEU A 223 -13.82 -5.86 -4.48
CA LEU A 223 -13.35 -5.60 -3.12
C LEU A 223 -11.85 -5.90 -3.03
N VAL A 224 -11.06 -4.85 -2.85
CA VAL A 224 -9.63 -5.01 -2.57
C VAL A 224 -9.45 -5.27 -1.08
N GLY A 225 -8.73 -6.34 -0.73
CA GLY A 225 -8.42 -6.69 0.64
C GLY A 225 -7.43 -5.72 1.29
N ARG A 226 -7.06 -5.99 2.55
CA ARG A 226 -5.95 -5.29 3.20
C ARG A 226 -4.68 -5.45 2.35
N GLN A 227 -3.94 -4.36 2.14
CA GLN A 227 -2.71 -4.44 1.36
C GLN A 227 -1.70 -5.39 2.00
N GLY A 228 -1.06 -6.23 1.19
CA GLY A 228 0.09 -7.02 1.64
C GLY A 228 1.19 -6.08 2.13
N SER A 229 1.75 -6.34 3.32
CA SER A 229 2.74 -5.46 3.95
C SER A 229 3.96 -6.25 4.40
N ILE A 230 5.15 -5.81 4.00
CA ILE A 230 6.44 -6.21 4.58
C ILE A 230 7.07 -4.95 5.16
N ALA A 231 7.02 -4.80 6.48
CA ALA A 231 7.30 -3.54 7.15
C ALA A 231 8.31 -3.66 8.30
N SER A 232 9.33 -2.82 8.31
CA SER A 232 10.31 -2.73 9.40
C SER A 232 10.30 -1.32 9.99
N THR A 233 10.45 -1.16 11.31
CA THR A 233 10.67 0.17 11.92
C THR A 233 12.13 0.60 11.87
N GLY A 234 13.06 -0.34 11.75
CA GLY A 234 14.48 -0.13 11.49
C GLY A 234 14.83 -0.63 10.09
N ASP A 235 15.87 -1.45 9.98
CA ASP A 235 16.36 -1.93 8.70
C ASP A 235 15.52 -3.09 8.14
N LEU A 236 15.45 -3.16 6.81
CA LEU A 236 14.70 -4.18 6.07
C LEU A 236 15.60 -4.84 5.02
N LEU A 237 15.59 -6.17 4.98
CA LEU A 237 16.20 -6.98 3.94
C LEU A 237 15.14 -7.84 3.26
N VAL A 238 15.04 -7.72 1.94
CA VAL A 238 14.23 -8.59 1.08
C VAL A 238 15.15 -9.18 0.02
N ARG A 239 15.26 -10.51 -0.03
CA ARG A 239 16.13 -11.22 -0.97
C ARG A 239 15.44 -12.42 -1.58
N ALA A 240 15.13 -12.32 -2.87
CA ALA A 240 14.70 -13.43 -3.70
C ALA A 240 15.90 -14.04 -4.43
N GLY A 241 15.98 -15.36 -4.51
CA GLY A 241 17.01 -16.04 -5.30
C GLY A 241 16.74 -15.94 -6.81
N ASN A 242 15.48 -15.84 -7.21
CA ASN A 242 15.02 -15.63 -8.58
C ASN A 242 14.28 -14.29 -8.65
N ASP A 243 12.96 -14.25 -8.45
CA ASP A 243 12.14 -13.07 -8.72
C ASP A 243 11.48 -12.46 -7.48
N LEU A 244 11.39 -11.12 -7.44
CA LEU A 244 10.59 -10.40 -6.46
C LEU A 244 9.41 -9.72 -7.15
N THR A 245 8.19 -10.07 -6.76
CA THR A 245 6.96 -9.43 -7.24
C THR A 245 6.25 -8.69 -6.11
N VAL A 246 5.92 -7.43 -6.33
CA VAL A 246 5.13 -6.58 -5.42
C VAL A 246 3.89 -6.07 -6.17
N HIS A 247 2.73 -6.67 -5.87
CA HIS A 247 1.47 -6.45 -6.59
C HIS A 247 0.41 -5.78 -5.71
N GLY A 248 0.20 -4.48 -5.91
CA GLY A 248 -0.65 -3.61 -5.09
C GLY A 248 -0.34 -3.64 -3.59
N ALA A 249 0.92 -3.88 -3.23
CA ALA A 249 1.38 -4.16 -1.88
C ALA A 249 2.51 -3.21 -1.45
N ASN A 250 2.84 -3.21 -0.16
CA ASN A 250 3.77 -2.27 0.44
C ASN A 250 5.01 -2.97 1.01
N ILE A 251 6.17 -2.37 0.77
CA ILE A 251 7.45 -2.72 1.39
C ILE A 251 8.00 -1.45 2.06
N THR A 252 8.08 -1.43 3.39
CA THR A 252 8.42 -0.21 4.14
C THR A 252 9.51 -0.46 5.17
N ALA A 253 10.49 0.41 5.24
CA ALA A 253 11.52 0.43 6.28
C ALA A 253 11.57 1.80 6.96
N GLY A 254 11.64 1.86 8.29
CA GLY A 254 11.92 3.10 9.01
C GLY A 254 13.40 3.50 8.95
N GLY A 255 14.29 2.52 8.82
CA GLY A 255 15.73 2.66 8.57
C GLY A 255 16.07 2.44 7.10
N ASN A 256 17.14 1.72 6.82
CA ASN A 256 17.57 1.40 5.46
C ASN A 256 16.82 0.17 4.92
N ALA A 257 16.61 0.12 3.62
CA ALA A 257 16.01 -1.03 2.95
C ALA A 257 16.95 -1.55 1.86
N GLN A 258 17.17 -2.86 1.85
CA GLN A 258 17.85 -3.58 0.78
C GLN A 258 16.89 -4.59 0.16
N VAL A 259 16.65 -4.45 -1.15
CA VAL A 259 15.72 -5.27 -1.92
C VAL A 259 16.48 -5.88 -3.08
N THR A 260 16.60 -7.21 -3.11
CA THR A 260 17.46 -7.92 -4.06
C THR A 260 16.73 -9.10 -4.69
N ALA A 261 16.93 -9.31 -5.98
CA ALA A 261 16.43 -10.47 -6.73
C ALA A 261 17.55 -11.01 -7.65
N GLY A 262 17.69 -12.33 -7.75
CA GLY A 262 18.70 -12.93 -8.63
C GLY A 262 18.39 -12.78 -10.12
N HIS A 263 17.12 -12.64 -10.48
CA HIS A 263 16.65 -12.38 -11.84
C HIS A 263 15.88 -11.05 -11.87
N ASP A 264 14.57 -11.03 -11.66
CA ASP A 264 13.74 -9.84 -11.94
C ASP A 264 13.10 -9.23 -10.68
N ILE A 265 12.92 -7.90 -10.70
CA ILE A 265 12.06 -7.19 -9.74
C ILE A 265 10.87 -6.61 -10.50
N LEU A 266 9.66 -7.02 -10.14
CA LEU A 266 8.41 -6.49 -10.67
C LEU A 266 7.61 -5.79 -9.57
N VAL A 267 7.25 -4.53 -9.80
CA VAL A 267 6.41 -3.75 -8.89
C VAL A 267 5.26 -3.14 -9.69
N ASP A 268 4.05 -3.63 -9.47
CA ASP A 268 2.87 -3.21 -10.23
C ASP A 268 1.67 -2.92 -9.31
N ALA A 269 0.61 -2.39 -9.90
CA ALA A 269 -0.58 -1.97 -9.20
C ALA A 269 -1.68 -3.04 -9.29
N VAL A 270 -2.51 -3.10 -8.25
CA VAL A 270 -3.73 -3.91 -8.24
C VAL A 270 -4.86 -3.14 -8.89
N GLN A 271 -5.52 -3.75 -9.87
CA GLN A 271 -6.68 -3.18 -10.54
C GLN A 271 -7.97 -3.40 -9.72
N SER A 272 -8.78 -2.35 -9.58
CA SER A 272 -10.12 -2.37 -9.01
C SER A 272 -11.13 -1.84 -10.01
N THR A 273 -12.22 -2.57 -10.23
CA THR A 273 -13.27 -2.15 -11.16
C THR A 273 -14.61 -2.00 -10.43
N THR A 274 -15.30 -0.89 -10.70
CA THR A 274 -16.66 -0.61 -10.26
C THR A 274 -17.54 -0.41 -11.49
N SER A 275 -18.63 -1.17 -11.58
CA SER A 275 -19.63 -1.06 -12.64
C SER A 275 -20.99 -0.83 -12.00
N GLN A 276 -21.68 0.22 -12.43
CA GLN A 276 -23.04 0.52 -11.99
C GLN A 276 -23.91 0.70 -13.22
N SER A 277 -25.07 0.06 -13.24
CA SER A 277 -26.03 0.20 -14.32
C SER A 277 -27.46 0.23 -13.80
N VAL A 278 -28.30 0.99 -14.48
CA VAL A 278 -29.75 1.00 -14.31
C VAL A 278 -30.36 0.88 -15.69
N THR A 279 -31.01 -0.24 -15.98
CA THR A 279 -31.56 -0.51 -17.30
C THR A 279 -33.07 -0.76 -17.22
N LYS A 280 -33.88 0.21 -17.63
CA LYS A 280 -35.34 0.06 -17.70
C LYS A 280 -35.77 -0.49 -19.06
N ASN A 281 -35.22 0.07 -20.14
CA ASN A 281 -35.39 -0.38 -21.53
C ASN A 281 -34.26 0.21 -22.41
N SER A 282 -34.24 -0.08 -23.70
CA SER A 282 -33.21 0.43 -24.63
C SER A 282 -33.17 1.97 -24.71
N GLN A 283 -34.27 2.64 -24.39
CA GLN A 283 -34.45 4.09 -24.43
C GLN A 283 -34.21 4.78 -23.08
N HIS A 284 -34.05 4.00 -22.00
CA HIS A 284 -33.85 4.47 -20.63
C HIS A 284 -32.86 3.54 -19.94
N HIS A 285 -31.58 3.86 -20.11
CA HIS A 285 -30.50 3.18 -19.43
C HIS A 285 -29.40 4.16 -19.03
N TRP A 286 -28.76 3.80 -17.94
CA TRP A 286 -27.65 4.52 -17.37
C TRP A 286 -26.59 3.51 -16.97
N GLU A 287 -25.34 3.76 -17.32
CA GLU A 287 -24.19 2.91 -17.05
C GLU A 287 -23.00 3.79 -16.68
N ALA A 288 -22.28 3.41 -15.63
CA ALA A 288 -21.04 4.04 -15.22
C ALA A 288 -20.05 2.94 -14.84
N ASP A 289 -18.93 2.88 -15.55
CA ASP A 289 -17.84 1.94 -15.30
C ASP A 289 -16.58 2.72 -14.93
N SER A 290 -15.90 2.32 -13.87
CA SER A 290 -14.63 2.91 -13.47
C SER A 290 -13.62 1.79 -13.18
N THR A 291 -12.41 1.97 -13.68
CA THR A 291 -11.25 1.15 -13.35
C THR A 291 -10.22 2.05 -12.70
N THR A 292 -9.79 1.69 -11.50
CA THR A 292 -8.73 2.38 -10.77
C THR A 292 -7.63 1.41 -10.40
N HIS A 293 -6.41 1.89 -10.26
CA HIS A 293 -5.26 1.08 -9.88
C HIS A 293 -4.74 1.50 -8.51
N GLN A 294 -4.68 0.54 -7.58
CA GLN A 294 -4.00 0.72 -6.31
C GLN A 294 -2.52 0.37 -6.47
N GLY A 295 -1.69 1.41 -6.58
CA GLY A 295 -0.24 1.29 -6.75
C GLY A 295 0.45 0.59 -5.57
N SER A 296 1.55 -0.10 -5.86
CA SER A 296 2.48 -0.60 -4.85
C SER A 296 3.39 0.51 -4.34
N ALA A 297 3.76 0.46 -3.06
CA ALA A 297 4.70 1.42 -2.47
C ALA A 297 5.93 0.72 -1.86
N ILE A 298 7.12 1.21 -2.21
CA ILE A 298 8.38 0.81 -1.58
C ILE A 298 9.00 2.04 -0.94
N SER A 299 9.22 2.01 0.38
CA SER A 299 9.74 3.17 1.09
C SER A 299 10.79 2.82 2.15
N ALA A 300 11.78 3.70 2.30
CA ALA A 300 12.78 3.63 3.36
C ALA A 300 12.96 5.00 4.01
N GLY A 301 12.96 5.08 5.34
CA GLY A 301 13.29 6.31 6.06
C GLY A 301 14.77 6.69 5.95
N GLY A 302 15.65 5.70 5.73
CA GLY A 302 17.05 5.86 5.40
C GLY A 302 17.31 5.76 3.89
N SER A 303 18.32 4.98 3.50
CA SER A 303 18.64 4.70 2.10
C SER A 303 17.90 3.45 1.60
N LEU A 304 17.48 3.46 0.33
CA LEU A 304 16.85 2.32 -0.35
C LEU A 304 17.77 1.85 -1.48
N ALA A 305 18.21 0.59 -1.41
CA ALA A 305 18.98 -0.06 -2.45
C ALA A 305 18.16 -1.22 -3.05
N MET A 306 17.91 -1.16 -4.35
CA MET A 306 17.22 -2.18 -5.13
C MET A 306 18.16 -2.76 -6.18
N GLN A 307 18.26 -4.09 -6.28
CA GLN A 307 19.11 -4.76 -7.25
C GLN A 307 18.44 -5.98 -7.86
N SER A 308 18.39 -6.05 -9.19
CA SER A 308 17.98 -7.23 -9.96
C SER A 308 19.16 -7.76 -10.78
N GLY A 309 19.33 -9.08 -10.87
CA GLY A 309 20.36 -9.69 -11.74
C GLY A 309 20.04 -9.58 -13.23
N ASN A 310 18.76 -9.41 -13.57
CA ASN A 310 18.24 -9.19 -14.90
C ASN A 310 17.39 -7.90 -14.89
N ASP A 311 16.08 -7.95 -15.12
CA ASP A 311 15.27 -6.76 -15.40
C ASP A 311 14.56 -6.22 -14.14
N THR A 312 14.44 -4.90 -14.01
CA THR A 312 13.61 -4.25 -12.97
C THR A 312 12.48 -3.48 -13.65
N THR A 313 11.23 -3.77 -13.31
CA THR A 313 10.04 -3.12 -13.88
C THR A 313 9.13 -2.53 -12.81
N PHE A 314 8.77 -1.26 -12.97
CA PHE A 314 7.79 -0.55 -12.15
C PHE A 314 6.59 -0.11 -13.00
N LYS A 315 5.36 -0.32 -12.52
CA LYS A 315 4.12 0.11 -13.20
C LYS A 315 3.21 0.81 -12.19
N GLY A 316 3.09 2.13 -12.30
CA GLY A 316 2.27 2.93 -11.37
C GLY A 316 2.70 2.78 -9.91
N ALA A 317 4.00 2.59 -9.66
CA ALA A 317 4.54 2.35 -8.33
C ALA A 317 5.03 3.65 -7.66
N LYS A 318 5.08 3.67 -6.33
CA LYS A 318 5.70 4.76 -5.56
C LYS A 318 6.93 4.25 -4.83
N VAL A 319 8.10 4.80 -5.15
CA VAL A 319 9.37 4.39 -4.56
C VAL A 319 10.01 5.59 -3.87
N SER A 320 10.31 5.49 -2.58
CA SER A 320 10.83 6.63 -1.79
C SER A 320 11.98 6.24 -0.85
N ALA A 321 12.99 7.07 -0.78
CA ALA A 321 14.07 6.99 0.19
C ALA A 321 14.21 8.33 0.93
N GLY A 322 14.32 8.30 2.26
CA GLY A 322 14.60 9.49 3.06
C GLY A 322 16.02 10.02 2.86
N GLN A 323 16.94 9.18 2.38
CA GLN A 323 18.28 9.56 1.95
C GLN A 323 18.52 9.21 0.48
N ASP A 324 19.38 8.22 0.19
CA ASP A 324 19.75 7.85 -1.17
C ASP A 324 18.83 6.74 -1.69
N LEU A 325 18.42 6.88 -2.95
CA LEU A 325 17.72 5.85 -3.70
C LEU A 325 18.66 5.29 -4.76
N VAL A 326 18.88 3.98 -4.75
CA VAL A 326 19.70 3.28 -5.74
C VAL A 326 18.90 2.13 -6.32
N VAL A 327 18.75 2.09 -7.65
CA VAL A 327 18.10 0.99 -8.37
C VAL A 327 19.06 0.51 -9.46
N VAL A 328 19.50 -0.73 -9.37
CA VAL A 328 20.43 -1.35 -10.33
C VAL A 328 19.81 -2.59 -10.95
N ALA A 329 19.70 -2.62 -12.26
CA ALA A 329 19.29 -3.78 -13.03
C ALA A 329 20.47 -4.31 -13.85
N GLY A 330 20.70 -5.63 -13.81
CA GLY A 330 21.68 -6.29 -14.67
C GLY A 330 21.26 -6.33 -16.15
N GLY A 331 19.96 -6.20 -16.42
CA GLY A 331 19.35 -6.09 -17.74
C GLY A 331 18.74 -4.71 -17.95
N ASP A 332 17.42 -4.63 -18.17
CA ASP A 332 16.69 -3.38 -18.41
C ASP A 332 16.03 -2.84 -17.13
N LEU A 333 16.01 -1.51 -16.98
CA LEU A 333 15.27 -0.82 -15.94
C LEU A 333 14.12 -0.05 -16.59
N THR A 334 12.88 -0.46 -16.30
CA THR A 334 11.69 0.11 -16.92
C THR A 334 10.76 0.66 -15.85
N ALA A 335 10.34 1.93 -15.97
CA ALA A 335 9.26 2.50 -15.20
C ALA A 335 8.17 3.01 -16.15
N THR A 336 6.98 2.44 -16.05
CA THR A 336 5.82 2.80 -16.83
C THR A 336 4.67 3.22 -15.95
N THR A 337 3.55 3.47 -16.60
CA THR A 337 2.33 3.94 -15.99
C THR A 337 1.27 2.84 -15.94
N VAL A 338 0.20 3.11 -15.20
CA VAL A 338 -1.08 2.41 -15.26
C VAL A 338 -2.16 3.43 -15.65
N THR A 339 -3.22 2.99 -16.32
CA THR A 339 -4.26 3.91 -16.83
C THR A 339 -5.58 3.65 -16.12
N ASP A 340 -6.00 4.62 -15.31
CA ASP A 340 -7.33 4.64 -14.73
C ASP A 340 -8.33 5.09 -15.80
N THR A 341 -9.51 4.46 -15.83
CA THR A 341 -10.53 4.74 -16.84
C THR A 341 -11.87 5.04 -16.17
N SER A 342 -12.60 6.03 -16.67
CA SER A 342 -13.98 6.32 -16.29
C SER A 342 -14.86 6.37 -17.54
N LYS A 343 -15.88 5.53 -17.57
CA LYS A 343 -16.89 5.46 -18.64
C LYS A 343 -18.24 5.86 -18.08
N TYR A 344 -18.95 6.68 -18.82
CA TYR A 344 -20.32 7.04 -18.51
C TYR A 344 -21.16 6.93 -19.78
N ASN A 345 -22.30 6.27 -19.71
CA ASN A 345 -23.26 6.16 -20.79
C ASN A 345 -24.67 6.36 -20.24
N ASN A 346 -25.38 7.35 -20.76
CA ASN A 346 -26.75 7.66 -20.40
C ASN A 346 -27.60 7.81 -21.66
N VAL A 347 -28.76 7.18 -21.66
CA VAL A 347 -29.81 7.37 -22.66
C VAL A 347 -31.12 7.54 -21.92
N ALA A 348 -31.77 8.68 -22.15
CA ALA A 348 -33.10 8.99 -21.62
C ALA A 348 -33.95 9.57 -22.75
N ALA A 349 -34.92 8.80 -23.22
CA ALA A 349 -35.81 9.19 -24.31
C ALA A 349 -37.26 9.19 -23.86
N ASP A 350 -37.81 10.38 -23.57
CA ASP A 350 -39.23 10.54 -23.27
C ASP A 350 -40.05 10.47 -24.57
N ASP A 351 -41.12 9.66 -24.56
CA ASP A 351 -42.01 9.42 -25.69
C ASP A 351 -42.68 10.68 -26.23
N LYS A 352 -42.72 11.78 -25.46
CA LYS A 352 -43.53 12.96 -25.82
C LYS A 352 -42.80 14.26 -26.14
N ALA A 353 -41.48 14.39 -25.91
CA ALA A 353 -40.84 15.66 -26.24
C ALA A 353 -39.32 15.69 -26.34
N ARG A 354 -38.57 14.85 -25.62
CA ARG A 354 -37.11 15.03 -25.49
C ARG A 354 -36.38 13.70 -25.38
N LYS A 355 -35.33 13.53 -26.18
CA LYS A 355 -34.37 12.44 -26.09
C LYS A 355 -32.99 12.99 -25.85
N GLU A 356 -32.28 12.40 -24.91
CA GLU A 356 -30.93 12.78 -24.53
C GLU A 356 -30.06 11.53 -24.48
N SER A 357 -28.90 11.60 -25.12
CA SER A 357 -27.84 10.62 -24.96
C SER A 357 -26.55 11.34 -24.60
N SER A 358 -25.84 10.83 -23.61
CA SER A 358 -24.56 11.36 -23.17
C SER A 358 -23.59 10.22 -22.95
N ARG A 359 -22.40 10.31 -23.52
CA ARG A 359 -21.30 9.36 -23.37
C ARG A 359 -20.05 10.14 -22.97
N THR A 360 -19.33 9.66 -21.97
CA THR A 360 -17.98 10.14 -21.66
C THR A 360 -17.04 8.95 -21.46
N TYR A 361 -15.81 9.14 -21.88
CA TYR A 361 -14.70 8.22 -21.68
C TYR A 361 -13.50 9.07 -21.27
N ASP A 362 -13.00 8.86 -20.07
CA ASP A 362 -11.86 9.60 -19.53
C ASP A 362 -10.79 8.62 -19.10
N GLU A 363 -9.57 8.85 -19.56
CA GLU A 363 -8.36 8.16 -19.08
C GLU A 363 -7.55 9.08 -18.16
N THR A 364 -6.91 8.50 -17.15
CA THR A 364 -5.92 9.21 -16.35
C THR A 364 -4.75 8.28 -16.12
N VAL A 365 -3.58 8.71 -16.56
CA VAL A 365 -2.38 7.92 -16.47
C VAL A 365 -1.69 8.19 -15.14
N VAL A 366 -1.50 7.14 -14.36
CA VAL A 366 -0.77 7.16 -13.10
C VAL A 366 0.64 6.62 -13.32
N GLY A 367 1.61 7.52 -13.33
CA GLY A 367 3.02 7.20 -13.51
C GLY A 367 3.70 6.60 -12.29
N THR A 368 4.84 5.95 -12.51
CA THR A 368 5.74 5.58 -11.42
C THR A 368 6.41 6.84 -10.87
N THR A 369 6.48 6.95 -9.54
CA THR A 369 7.08 8.10 -8.84
C THR A 369 8.27 7.64 -8.00
N PHE A 370 9.43 8.29 -8.20
CA PHE A 370 10.65 8.06 -7.43
C PHE A 370 11.02 9.32 -6.66
N THR A 371 11.27 9.18 -5.37
CA THR A 371 11.65 10.31 -4.50
C THR A 371 12.84 9.95 -3.63
N ALA A 372 13.93 10.72 -3.73
CA ALA A 372 15.10 10.60 -2.87
C ALA A 372 15.31 11.88 -2.07
N GLY A 373 15.54 11.75 -0.77
CA GLY A 373 15.88 12.88 0.09
C GLY A 373 17.22 13.51 -0.28
N ARG A 374 18.19 12.70 -0.72
CA ARG A 374 19.51 13.10 -1.21
C ARG A 374 19.67 12.73 -2.69
N ASP A 375 20.36 11.64 -3.01
CA ASP A 375 20.68 11.28 -4.39
C ASP A 375 19.80 10.14 -4.92
N ALA A 376 19.44 10.19 -6.20
CA ALA A 376 18.73 9.11 -6.89
C ALA A 376 19.60 8.55 -8.02
N THR A 377 19.95 7.26 -7.95
CA THR A 377 20.76 6.58 -8.96
C THR A 377 19.99 5.43 -9.59
N PHE A 378 19.90 5.44 -10.92
CA PHE A 378 19.29 4.37 -11.72
C PHE A 378 20.32 3.84 -12.69
N ALA A 379 20.57 2.54 -12.66
CA ALA A 379 21.57 1.91 -13.51
C ALA A 379 21.00 0.64 -14.16
N ALA A 380 21.08 0.57 -15.49
CA ALA A 380 20.86 -0.65 -16.26
C ALA A 380 22.22 -1.07 -16.84
N VAL A 381 22.99 -1.80 -16.03
CA VAL A 381 24.41 -2.10 -16.29
C VAL A 381 24.72 -3.55 -16.01
N ASN A 382 25.49 -4.18 -16.90
CA ASN A 382 25.95 -5.54 -16.65
C ASN A 382 27.04 -5.55 -15.57
N ALA A 383 26.75 -6.17 -14.42
CA ALA A 383 27.77 -6.42 -13.39
C ALA A 383 28.96 -7.27 -13.89
N ASN A 384 28.75 -8.10 -14.91
CA ASN A 384 29.73 -9.05 -15.44
C ASN A 384 30.42 -8.61 -16.74
N ALA A 385 29.99 -7.54 -17.41
CA ALA A 385 30.65 -7.06 -18.62
C ALA A 385 31.39 -5.77 -18.31
N GLY A 386 32.72 -5.85 -18.16
CA GLY A 386 33.61 -4.71 -17.93
C GLY A 386 33.62 -3.70 -19.09
N GLY A 387 32.54 -2.95 -19.27
CA GLY A 387 32.43 -1.80 -20.18
C GLY A 387 32.40 -2.13 -21.68
N GLN A 388 32.05 -3.37 -22.07
CA GLN A 388 31.83 -3.72 -23.48
C GLN A 388 30.34 -3.57 -23.84
N ALA A 389 30.04 -3.05 -25.04
CA ALA A 389 28.67 -2.92 -25.54
C ALA A 389 27.97 -4.29 -25.55
N ARG A 390 26.85 -4.39 -24.83
CA ARG A 390 26.04 -5.61 -24.76
C ARG A 390 25.42 -5.92 -26.13
N THR A 391 25.57 -7.16 -26.61
CA THR A 391 24.98 -7.63 -27.88
C THR A 391 23.57 -8.22 -27.73
N ASP A 392 23.09 -8.39 -26.50
CA ASP A 392 21.78 -8.97 -26.19
C ASP A 392 20.62 -7.97 -26.23
N GLY A 393 20.91 -6.71 -26.56
CA GLY A 393 19.89 -5.65 -26.66
C GLY A 393 19.39 -5.13 -25.31
N LYS A 394 19.90 -5.65 -24.17
CA LYS A 394 19.56 -5.21 -22.82
C LYS A 394 20.47 -4.06 -22.36
N GLY A 395 20.19 -3.53 -21.16
CA GLY A 395 20.93 -2.41 -20.56
C GLY A 395 20.28 -1.08 -20.89
N ASN A 396 18.96 -1.05 -21.08
CA ASN A 396 18.18 0.16 -21.34
C ASN A 396 17.56 0.70 -20.04
N VAL A 397 17.51 2.02 -19.90
CA VAL A 397 16.68 2.69 -18.90
C VAL A 397 15.51 3.37 -19.61
N ILE A 398 14.28 3.00 -19.26
CA ILE A 398 13.06 3.47 -19.91
C ILE A 398 12.12 4.05 -18.87
N PHE A 399 11.81 5.34 -18.97
CA PHE A 399 10.79 6.03 -18.18
C PHE A 399 9.69 6.54 -19.10
N ILE A 400 8.45 6.11 -18.83
CA ILE A 400 7.25 6.50 -19.56
C ILE A 400 6.27 7.11 -18.56
N GLY A 401 5.87 8.37 -18.77
CA GLY A 401 4.99 9.14 -17.88
C GLY A 401 5.39 9.11 -16.41
N SER A 402 6.67 8.89 -16.11
CA SER A 402 7.16 8.64 -14.74
C SER A 402 7.91 9.85 -14.20
N SER A 403 7.92 10.04 -12.88
CA SER A 403 8.60 11.17 -12.23
C SER A 403 9.73 10.70 -11.32
N VAL A 404 10.86 11.40 -11.38
CA VAL A 404 12.02 11.20 -10.52
C VAL A 404 12.38 12.54 -9.90
N THR A 405 12.43 12.59 -8.57
CA THR A 405 12.85 13.79 -7.83
C THR A 405 13.90 13.44 -6.79
N ALA A 406 15.03 14.13 -6.81
CA ALA A 406 16.08 14.04 -5.81
C ALA A 406 16.26 15.37 -5.06
N GLY A 407 16.75 15.31 -3.83
CA GLY A 407 16.99 16.50 -3.00
C GLY A 407 15.75 17.03 -2.28
N THR A 408 14.75 16.18 -1.98
CA THR A 408 13.51 16.61 -1.30
C THR A 408 13.67 16.79 0.22
N ALA A 409 14.82 16.42 0.81
CA ALA A 409 15.05 16.62 2.23
C ALA A 409 15.27 18.11 2.53
N GLN A 410 14.27 18.73 3.15
CA GLN A 410 14.36 20.07 3.69
C GLN A 410 15.35 20.08 4.86
N GLN A 411 16.31 20.99 4.80
CA GLN A 411 17.36 21.18 5.80
C GLN A 411 16.76 21.58 7.15
N ASP A 412 16.51 20.61 8.04
CA ASP A 412 16.44 20.89 9.48
C ASP A 412 17.84 20.70 10.06
N SER A 413 18.48 21.81 10.36
CA SER A 413 19.83 21.85 10.93
C SER A 413 19.80 21.41 12.39
N THR A 414 19.99 20.12 12.65
CA THR A 414 20.57 19.65 13.92
C THR A 414 21.63 18.58 13.67
N PRO A 415 22.88 18.73 14.18
CA PRO A 415 23.92 17.73 13.98
C PRO A 415 23.64 16.43 14.74
N ALA A 416 23.94 15.33 14.07
CA ALA A 416 23.94 13.94 14.49
C ALA A 416 24.22 13.66 15.98
N ALA A 417 23.35 12.84 16.59
CA ALA A 417 23.75 11.92 17.65
C ALA A 417 24.19 10.60 16.99
N ALA A 418 25.47 10.31 17.10
CA ALA A 418 26.12 9.11 16.61
C ALA A 418 25.54 7.83 17.25
N ALA A 419 25.14 6.87 16.41
CA ALA A 419 25.10 5.47 16.78
C ALA A 419 26.08 4.73 15.85
N ALA A 420 27.34 4.69 16.30
CA ALA A 420 28.37 3.86 15.71
C ALA A 420 28.06 2.38 16.00
N GLY A 421 27.47 1.70 15.03
CA GLY A 421 27.40 0.23 14.96
C GLY A 421 28.29 -0.24 13.83
N ASN A 422 29.39 -0.90 14.19
CA ASN A 422 30.43 -1.41 13.30
C ASN A 422 29.88 -2.34 12.19
N PRO A 423 30.01 -2.03 10.88
CA PRO A 423 29.64 -2.94 9.80
C PRO A 423 30.88 -3.65 9.24
N GLU A 424 31.42 -4.61 9.99
CA GLU A 424 32.40 -5.57 9.49
C GLU A 424 31.65 -6.86 9.09
N HIS A 425 31.08 -6.85 7.88
CA HIS A 425 30.82 -7.99 6.97
C HIS A 425 29.63 -7.70 6.04
N MET A 426 29.92 -7.24 4.82
CA MET A 426 29.34 -7.71 3.55
C MET A 426 29.91 -6.82 2.44
N SER A 427 31.14 -7.15 2.03
CA SER A 427 31.69 -6.67 0.77
C SER A 427 30.92 -7.35 -0.36
N ILE A 428 29.96 -6.63 -0.92
CA ILE A 428 29.51 -6.87 -2.29
C ILE A 428 30.49 -6.10 -3.18
N GLY A 429 30.96 -6.77 -4.25
CA GLY A 429 31.90 -6.23 -5.21
C GLY A 429 31.46 -4.84 -5.69
N ARG A 430 32.30 -3.85 -5.39
CA ARG A 430 32.16 -2.46 -5.81
C ARG A 430 32.17 -2.42 -7.35
N ILE A 431 31.01 -2.37 -7.98
CA ILE A 431 30.91 -1.80 -9.33
C ILE A 431 30.95 -0.30 -9.11
N ASP A 432 32.03 0.32 -9.55
CA ASP A 432 32.25 1.75 -9.58
C ASP A 432 32.01 2.20 -11.04
N PRO A 433 30.76 2.45 -11.48
CA PRO A 433 30.48 2.78 -12.88
C PRO A 433 30.79 4.25 -13.21
N THR A 434 31.21 5.04 -12.22
CA THR A 434 31.47 6.48 -12.36
C THR A 434 32.91 6.80 -11.99
N GLY A 435 33.81 6.59 -12.93
CA GLY A 435 35.17 7.14 -12.87
C GLY A 435 35.15 8.68 -12.88
N SER A 436 34.81 9.30 -11.75
CA SER A 436 35.08 10.70 -11.36
C SER A 436 34.57 10.91 -9.93
N ARG A 437 35.49 10.83 -8.98
CA ARG A 437 35.27 11.29 -7.60
C ARG A 437 35.07 12.80 -7.59
N SER A 438 33.83 13.26 -7.52
CA SER A 438 33.55 14.56 -6.91
C SER A 438 33.57 14.37 -5.40
N THR A 439 34.62 14.92 -4.80
CA THR A 439 34.79 15.06 -3.35
C THR A 439 33.54 15.69 -2.72
N ALA A 440 32.93 15.01 -1.76
CA ALA A 440 32.06 15.55 -0.71
C ALA A 440 31.22 16.79 -1.11
N SER A 441 30.11 16.60 -1.82
CA SER A 441 29.05 17.62 -1.82
C SER A 441 28.09 17.32 -0.66
N THR A 442 28.33 17.96 0.48
CA THR A 442 27.35 17.99 1.59
C THR A 442 26.19 18.96 1.30
N LYS A 443 25.85 19.21 0.03
CA LYS A 443 24.73 20.05 -0.35
C LYS A 443 24.27 19.74 -1.77
N ALA A 444 22.97 19.47 -1.88
CA ALA A 444 22.15 19.42 -3.10
C ALA A 444 22.10 18.05 -3.82
N GLY A 445 20.94 17.39 -3.69
CA GLY A 445 20.67 16.04 -4.17
C GLY A 445 20.61 15.94 -5.69
N GLY A 446 21.33 14.99 -6.29
CA GLY A 446 21.41 14.77 -7.73
C GLY A 446 20.65 13.54 -8.22
N VAL A 447 20.32 13.53 -9.51
CA VAL A 447 19.83 12.34 -10.22
C VAL A 447 20.90 11.85 -11.17
N THR A 448 21.24 10.56 -11.09
CA THR A 448 22.14 9.87 -12.03
C THR A 448 21.40 8.72 -12.71
N ILE A 449 21.36 8.73 -14.04
CA ILE A 449 20.79 7.65 -14.85
C ILE A 449 21.90 7.12 -15.75
N VAL A 450 22.17 5.82 -15.69
CA VAL A 450 23.19 5.15 -16.49
C VAL A 450 22.60 3.94 -17.18
N ALA A 451 22.79 3.83 -18.48
CA ALA A 451 22.38 2.69 -19.29
C ALA A 451 23.55 2.22 -20.15
N ASP A 452 23.84 0.92 -20.17
CA ASP A 452 24.83 0.33 -21.08
C ASP A 452 24.45 0.53 -22.56
N ARG A 453 23.16 0.68 -22.85
CA ARG A 453 22.63 0.82 -24.21
C ARG A 453 21.87 2.13 -24.37
N ASN A 454 20.56 2.17 -24.16
CA ASN A 454 19.76 3.38 -24.43
C ASN A 454 19.11 3.94 -23.17
N VAL A 455 18.95 5.26 -23.11
CA VAL A 455 18.06 5.91 -22.14
C VAL A 455 16.88 6.52 -22.88
N THR A 456 15.65 6.23 -22.45
CA THR A 456 14.42 6.77 -23.04
C THR A 456 13.56 7.40 -21.97
N LEU A 457 13.29 8.70 -22.09
CA LEU A 457 12.27 9.41 -21.33
C LEU A 457 11.14 9.76 -22.32
N ALA A 458 9.96 9.22 -22.09
CA ALA A 458 8.82 9.39 -22.98
C ALA A 458 7.53 9.72 -22.23
N GLU A 459 6.56 10.17 -23.00
CA GLU A 459 5.18 10.37 -22.54
C GLU A 459 4.38 9.06 -22.56
N ALA A 460 3.47 8.93 -21.61
CA ALA A 460 2.26 8.13 -21.78
C ALA A 460 1.17 9.00 -22.44
N ARG A 461 0.06 8.39 -22.90
CA ARG A 461 -1.07 9.13 -23.48
C ARG A 461 -2.35 8.89 -22.70
N GLU A 462 -3.17 9.92 -22.61
CA GLU A 462 -4.53 9.91 -22.07
C GLU A 462 -5.51 10.30 -23.16
N VAL A 463 -6.60 9.55 -23.27
CA VAL A 463 -7.73 9.87 -24.16
C VAL A 463 -8.93 10.33 -23.34
N HIS A 464 -9.52 11.46 -23.75
CA HIS A 464 -10.77 11.98 -23.22
C HIS A 464 -11.77 12.21 -24.34
N ASP A 465 -12.85 11.43 -24.35
CA ASP A 465 -13.97 11.56 -25.26
C ASP A 465 -15.23 11.99 -24.53
N SER A 466 -15.97 12.91 -25.12
CA SER A 466 -17.34 13.18 -24.71
C SER A 466 -18.25 13.35 -25.91
N THR A 467 -19.49 12.89 -25.79
CA THR A 467 -20.53 13.08 -26.78
C THR A 467 -21.84 13.33 -26.08
N ARG A 468 -22.56 14.38 -26.48
CA ARG A 468 -23.87 14.73 -25.96
C ARG A 468 -24.80 15.06 -27.12
N SER A 469 -25.86 14.28 -27.26
CA SER A 469 -26.91 14.52 -28.25
C SER A 469 -28.24 14.76 -27.55
N VAL A 470 -28.92 15.86 -27.89
CA VAL A 470 -30.27 16.19 -27.41
C VAL A 470 -31.17 16.43 -28.60
N SER A 471 -32.28 15.70 -28.69
CA SER A 471 -33.32 15.96 -29.67
C SER A 471 -34.63 16.26 -28.96
N SER A 472 -35.40 17.20 -29.49
CA SER A 472 -36.72 17.53 -29.00
C SER A 472 -37.72 17.67 -30.13
N GLU A 473 -38.96 17.28 -29.86
CA GLU A 473 -40.09 17.41 -30.76
C GLU A 473 -41.24 18.01 -29.99
N SER A 474 -41.88 19.03 -30.57
CA SER A 474 -43.03 19.70 -29.96
C SER A 474 -44.01 20.07 -31.06
N GLY A 475 -45.31 19.92 -30.81
CA GLY A 475 -46.30 20.21 -31.82
C GLY A 475 -47.71 19.87 -31.39
N SER A 476 -48.66 20.46 -32.11
CA SER A 476 -50.09 20.15 -32.05
C SER A 476 -50.50 19.50 -33.38
N ALA A 477 -51.77 19.09 -33.52
CA ALA A 477 -52.28 18.50 -34.77
C ALA A 477 -52.09 19.39 -36.03
N LEU A 478 -51.81 20.68 -35.87
CA LEU A 478 -51.72 21.68 -36.94
C LEU A 478 -50.30 22.23 -37.18
N SER A 479 -49.34 21.96 -36.28
CA SER A 479 -47.95 22.41 -36.42
C SER A 479 -46.99 21.54 -35.62
N SER A 480 -45.79 21.31 -36.16
CA SER A 480 -44.71 20.59 -35.49
C SER A 480 -43.39 21.36 -35.60
N LYS A 481 -42.56 21.21 -34.58
CA LYS A 481 -41.22 21.77 -34.47
C LYS A 481 -40.32 20.72 -33.86
N SER A 482 -39.25 20.37 -34.56
CA SER A 482 -38.18 19.54 -34.01
C SER A 482 -36.87 20.32 -33.95
N ALA A 483 -36.07 20.02 -32.94
CA ALA A 483 -34.73 20.57 -32.80
C ALA A 483 -33.80 19.47 -32.26
N SER A 484 -32.67 19.28 -32.91
CA SER A 484 -31.61 18.37 -32.48
C SER A 484 -30.28 19.09 -32.41
N SER A 485 -29.55 18.87 -31.32
CA SER A 485 -28.17 19.31 -31.16
C SER A 485 -27.29 18.11 -30.82
N SER A 486 -26.08 18.09 -31.36
CA SER A 486 -25.05 17.12 -30.97
C SER A 486 -23.71 17.82 -30.83
N ASP A 487 -23.07 17.59 -29.68
CA ASP A 487 -21.73 18.04 -29.35
C ASP A 487 -20.85 16.81 -29.15
N ALA A 488 -19.65 16.82 -29.70
CA ALA A 488 -18.63 15.82 -29.40
C ALA A 488 -17.25 16.46 -29.28
N MET A 489 -16.45 15.95 -28.34
CA MET A 489 -15.08 16.36 -28.09
C MET A 489 -14.22 15.10 -28.00
N HIS A 490 -13.06 15.13 -28.65
CA HIS A 490 -11.99 14.15 -28.54
C HIS A 490 -10.71 14.90 -28.15
N LEU A 491 -10.00 14.40 -27.16
CA LEU A 491 -8.75 14.97 -26.67
C LEU A 491 -7.75 13.83 -26.41
N ASP A 492 -6.60 13.88 -27.08
CA ASP A 492 -5.46 12.99 -26.85
C ASP A 492 -4.29 13.85 -26.32
N VAL A 493 -3.87 13.60 -25.09
CA VAL A 493 -2.81 14.37 -24.41
C VAL A 493 -1.67 13.49 -23.93
N GLY A 494 -0.44 13.98 -24.13
CA GLY A 494 0.76 13.33 -23.63
C GLY A 494 1.09 13.69 -22.18
N ALA A 495 1.18 12.69 -21.31
CA ALA A 495 1.70 12.79 -19.95
C ALA A 495 3.20 12.42 -19.92
N GLY A 496 4.04 13.45 -19.98
CA GLY A 496 5.50 13.35 -20.04
C GLY A 496 6.18 12.75 -18.80
N SER A 497 7.36 12.19 -18.98
CA SER A 497 8.23 11.86 -17.86
C SER A 497 8.92 13.13 -17.30
N SER A 498 9.23 13.15 -16.01
CA SER A 498 9.98 14.24 -15.38
C SER A 498 11.15 13.70 -14.56
N VAL A 499 12.31 14.32 -14.70
CA VAL A 499 13.51 14.01 -13.92
C VAL A 499 14.05 15.32 -13.35
N SER A 500 14.10 15.43 -12.03
CA SER A 500 14.44 16.66 -11.33
C SER A 500 15.41 16.43 -10.17
N GLY A 501 16.37 17.33 -10.02
CA GLY A 501 17.28 17.38 -8.89
C GLY A 501 18.16 18.63 -8.95
N ASN A 502 19.16 18.71 -8.09
CA ASN A 502 20.16 19.77 -8.19
C ASN A 502 21.07 19.57 -9.39
N SER A 503 21.65 18.39 -9.52
CA SER A 503 22.39 17.99 -10.71
C SER A 503 21.71 16.79 -11.35
N VAL A 504 21.46 16.83 -12.66
CA VAL A 504 20.95 15.69 -13.40
C VAL A 504 22.00 15.22 -14.38
N ARG A 505 22.44 13.97 -14.24
CA ARG A 505 23.38 13.30 -15.15
C ARG A 505 22.69 12.10 -15.78
N VAL A 506 22.65 12.07 -17.10
CA VAL A 506 22.13 10.95 -17.89
C VAL A 506 23.21 10.48 -18.84
N GLN A 507 23.54 9.20 -18.77
CA GLN A 507 24.54 8.57 -19.62
C GLN A 507 23.93 7.34 -20.30
N ALA A 508 23.84 7.37 -21.62
CA ALA A 508 23.51 6.24 -22.46
C ALA A 508 24.76 5.75 -23.19
N GLY A 509 24.96 4.43 -23.26
CA GLY A 509 26.05 3.84 -24.05
C GLY A 509 25.88 4.05 -25.55
N ASN A 510 24.64 4.15 -26.03
CA ASN A 510 24.28 4.34 -27.44
C ASN A 510 23.37 5.57 -27.62
N ASP A 511 22.05 5.46 -27.55
CA ASP A 511 21.13 6.57 -27.81
C ASP A 511 20.43 7.10 -26.53
N LEU A 512 20.25 8.41 -26.45
CA LEU A 512 19.45 9.09 -25.44
C LEU A 512 18.25 9.77 -26.09
N THR A 513 17.03 9.41 -25.71
CA THR A 513 15.79 10.03 -26.18
C THR A 513 15.05 10.71 -25.05
N VAL A 514 14.64 11.96 -25.26
CA VAL A 514 13.75 12.74 -24.38
C VAL A 514 12.59 13.27 -25.22
N ARG A 515 11.42 12.64 -25.10
CA ARG A 515 10.20 13.01 -25.84
C ARG A 515 9.11 13.50 -24.90
N ASN A 516 8.62 14.71 -25.16
CA ASN A 516 7.61 15.41 -24.34
C ASN A 516 7.85 15.25 -22.84
N SER A 517 9.11 15.37 -22.41
CA SER A 517 9.54 15.05 -21.06
C SER A 517 10.41 16.17 -20.53
N ALA A 518 10.44 16.34 -19.21
CA ALA A 518 11.20 17.38 -18.53
C ALA A 518 12.44 16.79 -17.84
N VAL A 519 13.60 17.38 -18.08
CA VAL A 519 14.84 17.09 -17.34
C VAL A 519 15.35 18.40 -16.74
N VAL A 520 15.32 18.51 -15.42
CA VAL A 520 15.48 19.78 -14.71
C VAL A 520 16.55 19.66 -13.64
N GLY A 521 17.61 20.46 -13.77
CA GLY A 521 18.63 20.67 -12.74
C GLY A 521 18.54 22.09 -12.20
N SER A 522 18.57 22.30 -10.87
CA SER A 522 18.79 23.65 -10.32
C SER A 522 20.23 24.13 -10.50
N GLY A 523 21.17 23.20 -10.66
CA GLY A 523 22.55 23.39 -11.09
C GLY A 523 22.75 22.80 -12.48
N ASP A 524 23.55 21.74 -12.58
CA ASP A 524 23.98 21.18 -13.87
C ASP A 524 23.03 20.12 -14.42
N VAL A 525 22.79 20.16 -15.74
CA VAL A 525 22.19 19.06 -16.51
C VAL A 525 23.20 18.56 -17.53
N SER A 526 23.56 17.28 -17.45
CA SER A 526 24.52 16.62 -18.34
C SER A 526 23.84 15.42 -19.00
N LEU A 527 23.70 15.49 -20.32
CA LEU A 527 23.09 14.45 -21.16
C LEU A 527 24.15 13.91 -22.12
N ASN A 528 24.54 12.65 -21.97
CA ASN A 528 25.61 12.05 -22.76
C ASN A 528 25.15 10.74 -23.42
N ALA A 529 25.37 10.64 -24.73
CA ALA A 529 25.17 9.44 -25.53
C ALA A 529 26.55 9.06 -26.11
N VAL A 530 27.16 7.99 -25.62
CA VAL A 530 28.57 7.67 -25.89
C VAL A 530 28.78 7.21 -27.33
N GLY A 531 27.91 6.33 -27.83
CA GLY A 531 28.03 5.71 -29.16
C GLY A 531 27.03 6.21 -30.21
N GLY A 532 25.97 6.89 -29.79
CA GLY A 532 24.83 7.25 -30.65
C GLY A 532 24.40 8.71 -30.51
N ASN A 533 23.10 8.96 -30.55
CA ASN A 533 22.52 10.30 -30.66
C ASN A 533 21.76 10.73 -29.41
N VAL A 534 21.69 12.05 -29.20
CA VAL A 534 20.75 12.67 -28.27
C VAL A 534 19.57 13.25 -29.05
N LEU A 535 18.38 12.67 -28.89
CA LEU A 535 17.13 13.11 -29.52
C LEU A 535 16.23 13.79 -28.48
N ILE A 536 15.94 15.08 -28.67
CA ILE A 536 15.02 15.84 -27.80
C ILE A 536 13.88 16.38 -28.67
N THR A 537 12.65 15.95 -28.39
CA THR A 537 11.48 16.26 -29.23
C THR A 537 10.25 16.59 -28.39
N ALA A 538 9.44 17.54 -28.86
CA ALA A 538 8.13 17.82 -28.26
C ALA A 538 7.11 16.71 -28.59
N GLY A 539 6.11 16.55 -27.72
CA GLY A 539 4.91 15.76 -28.01
C GLY A 539 3.89 16.57 -28.80
N GLN A 540 2.86 15.90 -29.30
CA GLN A 540 1.70 16.53 -29.92
C GLN A 540 0.46 16.10 -29.17
N ASN A 541 -0.38 17.07 -28.83
CA ASN A 541 -1.71 16.83 -28.30
C ASN A 541 -2.72 17.10 -29.41
N VAL A 542 -3.76 16.27 -29.49
CA VAL A 542 -4.84 16.41 -30.48
C VAL A 542 -6.11 16.81 -29.76
N ARG A 543 -6.83 17.80 -30.28
CA ARG A 543 -8.14 18.22 -29.78
C ARG A 543 -9.07 18.43 -30.97
N ASP A 544 -10.11 17.61 -31.05
CA ASP A 544 -11.16 17.71 -32.05
C ASP A 544 -12.49 18.02 -31.38
N GLU A 545 -13.21 19.02 -31.89
CA GLU A 545 -14.53 19.40 -31.39
C GLU A 545 -15.51 19.49 -32.57
N SER A 546 -16.71 18.97 -32.36
CA SER A 546 -17.80 19.06 -33.33
C SER A 546 -19.09 19.49 -32.66
N HIS A 547 -19.78 20.42 -33.31
CA HIS A 547 -21.05 20.96 -32.87
C HIS A 547 -22.02 20.94 -34.06
N SER A 548 -23.23 20.43 -33.84
CA SER A 548 -24.28 20.43 -34.84
C SER A 548 -25.60 20.86 -34.20
N PHE A 549 -26.36 21.65 -34.94
CA PHE A 549 -27.71 22.08 -34.56
C PHE A 549 -28.60 22.06 -35.79
N GLU A 550 -29.72 21.35 -35.71
CA GLU A 550 -30.72 21.26 -36.76
C GLU A 550 -32.10 21.58 -36.17
N GLN A 551 -32.87 22.42 -36.84
CA GLN A 551 -34.24 22.75 -36.46
C GLN A 551 -35.16 22.64 -37.67
N LYS A 552 -36.28 21.93 -37.51
CA LYS A 552 -37.33 21.81 -38.53
C LYS A 552 -38.63 22.38 -37.98
N GLN A 553 -39.38 23.07 -38.84
CA GLN A 553 -40.70 23.57 -38.54
C GLN A 553 -41.66 23.18 -39.67
N SER A 554 -42.87 22.79 -39.30
CA SER A 554 -43.96 22.52 -40.22
C SER A 554 -45.24 23.13 -39.66
N GLY A 555 -46.00 23.83 -40.50
CA GLY A 555 -47.24 24.48 -40.12
C GLY A 555 -48.25 24.40 -41.25
N PHE A 556 -49.52 24.23 -40.89
CA PHE A 556 -50.62 24.22 -41.87
C PHE A 556 -50.97 25.66 -42.28
N CYS A 557 -50.77 26.01 -43.56
CA CYS A 557 -51.18 27.29 -44.12
C CYS A 557 -52.52 27.11 -44.84
N LEU A 558 -53.61 27.57 -44.23
CA LEU A 558 -54.95 27.48 -44.81
C LEU A 558 -55.11 28.60 -45.85
N LEU A 559 -54.84 28.31 -47.12
CA LEU A 559 -55.13 29.20 -48.25
C LEU A 559 -56.65 29.30 -48.45
N TYR A 560 -57.27 30.34 -47.90
CA TYR A 560 -58.66 30.67 -48.21
C TYR A 560 -58.72 31.27 -49.61
N THR A 561 -58.94 30.43 -50.62
CA THR A 561 -59.29 30.90 -51.98
C THR A 561 -60.79 31.17 -51.99
N SER A 562 -61.19 32.44 -51.88
CA SER A 562 -62.58 32.85 -52.08
C SER A 562 -63.01 32.52 -53.52
N PRO A 563 -64.23 31.99 -53.74
CA PRO A 563 -64.68 31.62 -55.08
C PRO A 563 -64.91 32.85 -55.95
N SER A 564 -64.35 32.83 -57.17
CA SER A 564 -64.58 33.82 -58.21
C SER A 564 -66.08 33.93 -58.55
N PRO A 565 -66.68 35.13 -58.58
CA PRO A 565 -67.98 35.29 -59.21
C PRO A 565 -67.82 35.09 -60.73
N ARG A 566 -68.66 34.22 -61.32
CA ARG A 566 -68.93 34.19 -62.75
C ARG A 566 -69.99 35.26 -63.04
N ASP A 567 -69.66 36.13 -63.99
CA ASP A 567 -70.46 37.10 -64.75
C ASP A 567 -71.74 37.69 -64.15
#